data_AF-A0A1H2Z172-F1
#
_entry.id   AF-A0A1H2Z172-F1
#
_cell.length_a   1.000
_cell.length_b   1.000
_cell.length_c   1.000
_cell.angle_alpha   90.00
_cell.angle_beta   90.00
_cell.angle_gamma   90.00
#
_symmetry.space_group_name_H-M   'P 1'
#
loop_
_entity.id
_entity.type
_entity.pdbx_description
1 polymer ?
#
loop_
_entity_poly.entity_id
_entity_poly.type
_entity_poly.pdbx_seq_one_letter_code
_entity_poly.pdbx_strand_id
1 'polypeptide(L)'
;MDDMTQLIILAAIAVFVLWRLKGVLGTRTGYERPTGPTSAPAPDARRRGPEFEVIDGGADLDADIARVADADGESAVALRRMAAAEPGFRPSEFVEGARHAYELILMAFETGDIPALRPLLSDEVFESFAAAIRAREQEGLTVEARFIGVKEARIFSAIFTDDSREADIEVRFVGELVSVVRNAEHQVVEGDPTEIRRQTDLWTFTRRMGADDPNWILTATGG
;
A
#
# COMPACT_ATOMS: atom_id res chain seq x y z
N MET A 1 -23.34 28.75 3.12
CA MET A 1 -22.46 27.84 3.87
C MET A 1 -22.14 28.57 5.15
N ASP A 2 -22.68 28.12 6.28
CA ASP A 2 -22.41 28.77 7.56
C ASP A 2 -20.93 28.54 7.92
N ASP A 3 -20.23 29.61 8.32
CA ASP A 3 -18.81 29.60 8.75
C ASP A 3 -18.51 28.50 9.78
N MET A 4 -19.53 28.09 10.53
CA MET A 4 -19.48 27.01 11.52
C MET A 4 -19.21 25.63 10.89
N THR A 5 -19.75 25.34 9.71
CA THR A 5 -19.60 24.03 9.05
C THR A 5 -18.20 23.87 8.48
N GLN A 6 -17.66 24.93 7.86
CA GLN A 6 -16.27 24.95 7.39
C GLN A 6 -15.28 24.81 8.55
N LEU A 7 -15.57 25.43 9.70
CA LEU A 7 -14.75 25.30 10.91
C LEU A 7 -14.73 23.86 11.44
N ILE A 8 -15.86 23.15 11.38
CA ILE A 8 -15.98 21.76 11.83
C ILE A 8 -15.25 20.81 10.89
N ILE A 9 -15.37 20.98 9.57
CA ILE A 9 -14.65 20.17 8.58
C ILE A 9 -13.13 20.38 8.72
N LEU A 10 -12.70 21.63 8.84
CA LEU A 10 -11.29 21.96 9.06
C LEU A 10 -10.79 21.37 10.39
N ALA A 11 -11.60 21.41 11.45
CA ALA A 11 -11.27 20.81 12.73
C ALA A 11 -11.18 19.27 12.67
N ALA A 12 -12.09 18.61 11.96
CA ALA A 12 -12.08 17.15 11.80
C ALA A 12 -10.86 16.68 11.01
N ILE A 13 -10.53 17.37 9.90
CA ILE A 13 -9.33 17.10 9.11
C ILE A 13 -8.07 17.39 9.93
N ALA A 14 -8.02 18.52 10.66
CA ALA A 14 -6.88 18.86 11.50
C ALA A 14 -6.65 17.84 12.63
N VAL A 15 -7.73 17.34 13.25
CA VAL A 15 -7.65 16.28 14.27
C VAL A 15 -7.17 14.98 13.65
N PHE A 16 -7.68 14.60 12.48
CA PHE A 16 -7.25 13.42 11.74
C PHE A 16 -5.76 13.48 11.38
N VAL A 17 -5.29 14.63 10.86
CA VAL A 17 -3.87 14.86 10.55
C VAL A 17 -3.01 14.81 11.81
N LEU A 18 -3.43 15.46 12.91
CA LEU A 18 -2.69 15.45 14.18
C LEU A 18 -2.63 14.05 14.82
N TRP A 19 -3.69 13.26 14.69
CA TRP A 19 -3.73 11.89 15.19
C TRP A 19 -2.83 10.97 14.34
N ARG A 20 -2.85 11.14 13.01
CA ARG A 20 -1.98 10.45 12.07
C ARG A 20 -0.49 10.75 12.29
N LEU A 21 -0.15 12.00 12.62
CA LEU A 21 1.24 12.41 12.89
C LEU A 21 1.83 11.76 14.16
N LYS A 22 1.00 11.37 15.14
CA LYS A 22 1.48 10.64 16.32
C LYS A 22 1.91 9.20 16.03
N GLY A 23 1.44 8.61 14.93
CA GLY A 23 1.87 7.28 14.47
C GLY A 23 3.23 7.26 13.77
N VAL A 24 3.79 8.41 13.38
CA VAL A 24 5.04 8.52 12.61
C VAL A 24 6.23 8.99 13.48
N LEU A 25 6.02 9.22 14.79
CA LEU A 25 7.06 9.64 15.73
C LEU A 25 7.40 8.53 16.75
N GLY A 26 8.15 7.54 16.28
CA GLY A 26 8.86 6.55 17.10
C GLY A 26 9.08 5.28 16.28
N THR A 27 10.30 4.81 15.99
CA THR A 27 11.51 4.82 16.83
C THR A 27 12.76 5.22 16.06
N ARG A 28 13.45 6.24 16.59
CA ARG A 28 14.89 6.43 16.39
C ARG A 28 15.64 5.18 16.86
N THR A 29 16.37 4.56 15.93
CA THR A 29 17.72 4.03 16.21
C THR A 29 18.56 4.54 15.01
N GLY A 30 19.61 5.34 15.14
CA GLY A 30 20.57 5.46 16.22
C GLY A 30 21.72 4.50 15.94
N TYR A 31 22.84 5.05 15.46
CA TYR A 31 24.20 4.46 15.56
C TYR A 31 24.50 3.28 14.61
N GLU A 32 25.73 2.97 14.20
CA GLU A 32 26.97 3.69 13.87
C GLU A 32 27.82 2.64 13.15
N ARG A 33 28.53 3.06 12.11
CA ARG A 33 29.30 2.17 11.24
C ARG A 33 30.65 1.86 11.91
N PRO A 34 31.06 0.59 12.09
CA PRO A 34 32.48 0.27 12.15
C PRO A 34 32.94 -0.14 10.76
N THR A 35 33.67 0.75 10.10
CA THR A 35 34.57 0.39 9.01
C THR A 35 35.71 -0.45 9.58
N GLY A 36 35.90 -1.66 9.05
CA GLY A 36 37.07 -2.49 9.30
C GLY A 36 37.37 -3.34 8.04
N PRO A 37 38.60 -3.30 7.50
CA PRO A 37 38.92 -3.89 6.19
C PRO A 37 39.37 -5.35 6.34
N THR A 38 39.14 -6.18 5.34
CA THR A 38 39.90 -7.42 5.17
C THR A 38 40.15 -7.69 3.69
N SER A 39 41.43 -7.89 3.40
CA SER A 39 42.04 -8.05 2.10
C SER A 39 41.99 -9.50 1.60
N ALA A 40 41.69 -9.64 0.29
CA ALA A 40 42.24 -10.61 -0.69
C ALA A 40 42.04 -12.14 -0.46
N PRO A 41 42.25 -13.03 -1.46
CA PRO A 41 42.69 -12.82 -2.85
C PRO A 41 41.77 -13.46 -3.93
N ALA A 42 41.99 -13.07 -5.19
CA ALA A 42 41.37 -13.67 -6.37
C ALA A 42 41.85 -15.10 -6.63
N PRO A 43 40.99 -16.03 -7.09
CA PRO A 43 41.42 -17.26 -7.72
C PRO A 43 41.44 -17.16 -9.25
N ASP A 44 42.48 -17.81 -9.74
CA ASP A 44 42.94 -18.02 -11.11
C ASP A 44 41.87 -18.59 -12.05
N ALA A 45 42.00 -18.19 -13.31
CA ALA A 45 41.20 -18.70 -14.41
C ALA A 45 41.56 -20.15 -14.72
N ARG A 46 40.55 -20.98 -14.97
CA ARG A 46 40.45 -22.10 -15.95
C ARG A 46 39.67 -23.27 -15.34
N ARG A 47 38.44 -23.49 -15.84
CA ARG A 47 38.10 -24.67 -16.64
C ARG A 47 36.62 -24.63 -17.05
N ARG A 48 36.42 -25.05 -18.30
CA ARG A 48 35.19 -25.06 -19.07
C ARG A 48 34.46 -26.38 -18.85
N GLY A 49 33.17 -26.31 -18.55
CA GLY A 49 32.17 -27.37 -18.70
C GLY A 49 30.81 -26.69 -18.89
N PRO A 50 29.88 -27.23 -19.69
CA PRO A 50 28.53 -26.71 -19.73
C PRO A 50 27.86 -27.12 -18.41
N GLU A 51 27.85 -26.20 -17.45
CA GLU A 51 27.02 -26.35 -16.27
C GLU A 51 25.57 -26.34 -16.75
N PHE A 52 24.86 -27.42 -16.40
CA PHE A 52 23.42 -27.38 -16.34
C PHE A 52 23.05 -26.21 -15.44
N GLU A 53 22.47 -25.17 -16.03
CA GLU A 53 21.92 -24.03 -15.33
C GLU A 53 20.84 -24.56 -14.39
N VAL A 54 21.24 -24.83 -13.16
CA VAL A 54 20.33 -25.05 -12.04
C VAL A 54 19.56 -23.73 -11.97
N ILE A 55 18.27 -23.75 -12.30
CA ILE A 55 17.43 -22.56 -12.33
C ILE A 55 17.60 -21.85 -10.99
N ASP A 56 18.34 -20.74 -11.04
CA ASP A 56 18.75 -19.96 -9.89
C ASP A 56 17.54 -19.14 -9.44
N GLY A 57 16.64 -19.78 -8.68
CA GLY A 57 15.43 -19.14 -8.18
C GLY A 57 15.71 -17.90 -7.32
N GLY A 58 16.95 -17.75 -6.82
CA GLY A 58 17.42 -16.54 -6.14
C GLY A 58 17.65 -15.36 -7.08
N ALA A 59 18.28 -15.59 -8.24
CA ALA A 59 18.50 -14.56 -9.25
C ALA A 59 17.19 -14.05 -9.86
N ASP A 60 16.22 -14.95 -10.04
CA ASP A 60 14.87 -14.60 -10.51
C ASP A 60 14.12 -13.74 -9.48
N LEU A 61 14.21 -14.09 -8.18
CA LEU A 61 13.58 -13.32 -7.10
C LEU A 61 14.18 -11.91 -6.95
N ASP A 62 15.50 -11.77 -7.04
CA ASP A 62 16.16 -10.46 -6.96
C ASP A 62 15.76 -9.55 -8.12
N ALA A 63 15.66 -10.11 -9.33
CA ALA A 63 15.14 -9.39 -10.49
C ALA A 63 13.66 -9.03 -10.32
N ASP A 64 12.87 -9.88 -9.67
CA ASP A 64 11.47 -9.61 -9.36
C ASP A 64 11.30 -8.43 -8.40
N ILE A 65 12.04 -8.44 -7.29
CA ILE A 65 12.06 -7.35 -6.30
C ILE A 65 12.45 -6.04 -6.96
N ALA A 66 13.54 -6.02 -7.75
CA ALA A 66 14.06 -4.82 -8.38
C ALA A 66 13.08 -4.17 -9.38
N ARG A 67 12.13 -4.94 -9.93
CA ARG A 67 11.14 -4.42 -10.89
C ARG A 67 10.03 -3.61 -10.22
N VAL A 68 9.66 -3.98 -9.00
CA VAL A 68 8.44 -3.47 -8.36
C VAL A 68 8.68 -2.72 -7.07
N ALA A 69 9.90 -2.75 -6.53
CA ALA A 69 10.23 -2.07 -5.30
C ALA A 69 11.23 -0.93 -5.52
N ASP A 70 11.00 0.18 -4.82
CA ASP A 70 12.04 1.17 -4.53
C ASP A 70 12.86 0.75 -3.28
N ALA A 71 12.97 -0.57 -3.06
CA ALA A 71 13.42 -1.15 -1.81
C ALA A 71 14.84 -0.72 -1.47
N ASP A 72 15.01 -0.22 -0.26
CA ASP A 72 16.29 -0.21 0.41
C ASP A 72 16.77 -1.64 0.73
N GLY A 73 17.99 -1.77 1.26
CA GLY A 73 18.55 -3.07 1.57
C GLY A 73 17.72 -3.88 2.56
N GLU A 74 17.01 -3.22 3.48
CA GLU A 74 16.19 -3.86 4.51
C GLU A 74 14.91 -4.45 3.92
N SER A 75 14.19 -3.67 3.10
CA SER A 75 12.98 -4.12 2.42
C SER A 75 13.26 -5.31 1.49
N ALA A 76 14.38 -5.27 0.76
CA ALA A 76 14.80 -6.39 -0.08
C ALA A 76 15.09 -7.66 0.73
N VAL A 77 15.70 -7.53 1.91
CA VAL A 77 15.91 -8.65 2.83
C VAL A 77 14.57 -9.19 3.35
N ALA A 78 13.64 -8.33 3.75
CA ALA A 78 12.31 -8.74 4.20
C ALA A 78 11.56 -9.52 3.12
N LEU A 79 11.53 -9.03 1.88
CA LEU A 79 10.87 -9.70 0.75
C LEU A 79 11.47 -11.08 0.45
N ARG A 80 12.80 -11.24 0.54
CA ARG A 80 13.43 -12.57 0.42
C ARG A 80 13.02 -13.51 1.53
N ARG A 81 12.89 -13.02 2.76
CA ARG A 81 12.45 -13.83 3.91
C ARG A 81 10.99 -14.23 3.78
N MET A 82 10.13 -13.34 3.27
CA MET A 82 8.75 -13.66 2.91
C MET A 82 8.69 -14.78 1.87
N ALA A 83 9.47 -14.69 0.79
CA ALA A 83 9.54 -15.73 -0.24
C ALA A 83 10.09 -17.07 0.28
N ALA A 84 11.01 -17.04 1.24
CA ALA A 84 11.50 -18.25 1.91
C ALA A 84 10.43 -18.86 2.83
N ALA A 85 9.63 -18.02 3.49
CA ALA A 85 8.53 -18.46 4.35
C ALA A 85 7.36 -19.06 3.56
N GLU A 86 7.05 -18.52 2.39
CA GLU A 86 5.98 -18.99 1.51
C GLU A 86 6.50 -19.23 0.07
N PRO A 87 6.90 -20.47 -0.24
CA PRO A 87 7.33 -20.87 -1.58
C PRO A 87 6.18 -20.73 -2.59
N GLY A 88 6.09 -19.57 -3.23
CA GLY A 88 4.97 -19.20 -4.10
C GLY A 88 4.74 -17.69 -4.11
N PHE A 89 5.11 -17.00 -3.04
CA PHE A 89 5.09 -15.55 -3.01
C PHE A 89 6.02 -14.95 -4.08
N ARG A 90 5.49 -13.99 -4.84
CA ARG A 90 6.21 -13.18 -5.83
C ARG A 90 5.86 -11.70 -5.61
N PRO A 91 6.84 -10.84 -5.29
CA PRO A 91 6.62 -9.40 -5.17
C PRO A 91 5.86 -8.77 -6.33
N SER A 92 6.14 -9.16 -7.58
CA SER A 92 5.42 -8.60 -8.73
C SER A 92 3.95 -9.00 -8.79
N GLU A 93 3.63 -10.26 -8.54
CA GLU A 93 2.25 -10.74 -8.49
C GLU A 93 1.49 -10.09 -7.33
N PHE A 94 2.14 -9.89 -6.19
CA PHE A 94 1.58 -9.13 -5.07
C PHE A 94 1.23 -7.69 -5.49
N VAL A 95 2.12 -6.98 -6.18
CA VAL A 95 1.86 -5.60 -6.63
C VAL A 95 0.70 -5.54 -7.63
N GLU A 96 0.58 -6.51 -8.54
CA GLU A 96 -0.57 -6.58 -9.44
C GLU A 96 -1.90 -6.83 -8.69
N GLY A 97 -1.89 -7.72 -7.69
CA GLY A 97 -3.03 -7.88 -6.78
C GLY A 97 -3.36 -6.59 -6.02
N ALA A 98 -2.34 -5.89 -5.54
CA ALA A 98 -2.48 -4.63 -4.80
C ALA A 98 -3.06 -3.50 -5.68
N ARG A 99 -2.71 -3.45 -6.99
CA ARG A 99 -3.33 -2.52 -7.96
C ARG A 99 -4.83 -2.76 -8.09
N HIS A 100 -5.24 -4.02 -8.17
CA HIS A 100 -6.65 -4.37 -8.27
C HIS A 100 -7.41 -4.06 -6.98
N ALA A 101 -6.82 -4.40 -5.82
CA ALA A 101 -7.38 -4.05 -4.52
C ALA A 101 -7.52 -2.53 -4.36
N TYR A 102 -6.53 -1.75 -4.81
CA TYR A 102 -6.57 -0.28 -4.78
C TYR A 102 -7.78 0.28 -5.52
N GLU A 103 -8.02 -0.17 -6.75
CA GLU A 103 -9.20 0.22 -7.52
C GLU A 103 -10.51 -0.18 -6.81
N LEU A 104 -10.63 -1.43 -6.37
CA LEU A 104 -11.84 -1.92 -5.72
C LEU A 104 -12.17 -1.15 -4.44
N ILE A 105 -11.18 -0.97 -3.56
CA ILE A 105 -11.34 -0.26 -2.29
C ILE A 105 -11.69 1.20 -2.53
N LEU A 106 -10.96 1.87 -3.43
CA LEU A 106 -11.21 3.28 -3.74
C LEU A 106 -12.61 3.47 -4.32
N MET A 107 -13.01 2.64 -5.28
CA MET A 107 -14.33 2.75 -5.89
C MET A 107 -15.46 2.40 -4.92
N ALA A 108 -15.29 1.38 -4.08
CA ALA A 108 -16.26 1.05 -3.05
C ALA A 108 -16.41 2.18 -2.02
N PHE A 109 -15.30 2.83 -1.63
CA PHE A 109 -15.33 4.01 -0.77
C PHE A 109 -16.05 5.19 -1.44
N GLU A 110 -15.66 5.54 -2.66
CA GLU A 110 -16.24 6.65 -3.41
C GLU A 110 -17.75 6.44 -3.62
N THR A 111 -18.18 5.24 -4.00
CA THR A 111 -19.59 4.93 -4.30
C THR A 111 -20.43 4.52 -3.09
N GLY A 112 -19.82 4.34 -1.92
CA GLY A 112 -20.52 3.97 -0.69
C GLY A 112 -20.86 2.48 -0.56
N ASP A 113 -20.20 1.59 -1.31
CA ASP A 113 -20.37 0.14 -1.22
C ASP A 113 -19.64 -0.43 0.01
N ILE A 114 -20.20 -0.20 1.20
CA ILE A 114 -19.67 -0.70 2.47
C ILE A 114 -19.49 -2.24 2.47
N PRO A 115 -20.45 -3.06 1.97
CA PRO A 115 -20.27 -4.50 1.91
C PRO A 115 -19.01 -4.95 1.15
N ALA A 116 -18.69 -4.29 0.03
CA ALA A 116 -17.50 -4.63 -0.77
C ALA A 116 -16.17 -4.38 -0.04
N LEU A 117 -16.13 -3.44 0.91
CA LEU A 117 -14.93 -3.12 1.68
C LEU A 117 -14.58 -4.19 2.72
N ARG A 118 -15.58 -4.88 3.28
CA ARG A 118 -15.37 -5.73 4.45
C ARG A 118 -14.28 -6.80 4.28
N PRO A 119 -14.22 -7.58 3.19
CA PRO A 119 -13.21 -8.63 3.05
C PRO A 119 -11.79 -8.10 2.77
N LEU A 120 -11.62 -6.81 2.44
CA LEU A 120 -10.36 -6.24 1.97
C LEU A 120 -9.62 -5.44 3.05
N LEU A 121 -10.29 -5.10 4.14
CA LEU A 121 -9.80 -4.17 5.16
C LEU A 121 -9.70 -4.85 6.52
N SER A 122 -8.76 -4.40 7.35
CA SER A 122 -8.78 -4.68 8.79
C SER A 122 -10.03 -4.08 9.45
N ASP A 123 -10.38 -4.55 10.64
CA ASP A 123 -11.54 -4.02 11.39
C ASP A 123 -11.43 -2.51 11.65
N GLU A 124 -10.25 -2.05 12.03
CA GLU A 124 -10.01 -0.63 12.30
C GLU A 124 -10.20 0.24 11.05
N VAL A 125 -9.59 -0.16 9.93
CA VAL A 125 -9.68 0.60 8.67
C VAL A 125 -11.11 0.56 8.12
N PHE A 126 -11.77 -0.60 8.20
CA PHE A 126 -13.17 -0.73 7.79
C PHE A 126 -14.11 0.18 8.56
N GLU A 127 -14.03 0.21 9.89
CA GLU A 127 -14.91 1.05 10.69
C GLU A 127 -14.68 2.54 10.40
N SER A 128 -13.43 2.95 10.17
CA SER A 128 -13.10 4.32 9.73
C SER A 128 -13.75 4.66 8.39
N PHE A 129 -13.62 3.79 7.39
CA PHE A 129 -14.19 3.99 6.05
C PHE A 129 -15.73 4.00 6.10
N ALA A 130 -16.33 3.04 6.81
CA ALA A 130 -17.78 2.94 6.95
C ALA A 130 -18.36 4.16 7.68
N ALA A 131 -17.67 4.68 8.70
CA ALA A 131 -18.09 5.90 9.40
C ALA A 131 -18.07 7.12 8.46
N ALA A 132 -17.01 7.30 7.66
CA ALA A 132 -16.91 8.39 6.69
C ALA A 132 -18.01 8.31 5.61
N ILE A 133 -18.28 7.12 5.07
CA ILE A 133 -19.36 6.90 4.10
C ILE A 133 -20.73 7.27 4.71
N ARG A 134 -21.04 6.74 5.91
CA ARG A 134 -22.32 7.03 6.59
C ARG A 134 -22.48 8.50 6.92
N ALA A 135 -21.41 9.19 7.32
CA ALA A 135 -21.45 10.63 7.59
C ALA A 135 -21.82 11.43 6.33
N ARG A 136 -21.18 11.12 5.20
CA ARG A 136 -21.48 11.72 3.89
C ARG A 136 -22.93 11.47 3.47
N GLU A 137 -23.42 10.25 3.64
CA GLU A 137 -24.83 9.89 3.34
C GLU A 137 -25.83 10.66 4.23
N GLN A 138 -25.52 10.84 5.51
CA GLN A 138 -26.36 11.61 6.44
C GLN A 138 -26.49 13.08 6.05
N GLU A 139 -25.47 13.63 5.39
CA GLU A 139 -25.49 14.98 4.82
C GLU A 139 -26.28 15.07 3.51
N GLY A 140 -26.83 13.95 3.01
CA GLY A 140 -27.52 13.89 1.72
C GLY A 140 -26.58 14.09 0.53
N LEU A 141 -25.29 13.85 0.71
CA LEU A 141 -24.28 13.93 -0.34
C LEU A 141 -24.22 12.62 -1.11
N THR A 142 -24.15 12.72 -2.42
CA THR A 142 -23.95 11.59 -3.34
C THR A 142 -22.66 11.78 -4.11
N VAL A 143 -22.01 10.68 -4.47
CA VAL A 143 -20.75 10.73 -5.20
C VAL A 143 -20.83 9.88 -6.45
N GLU A 144 -20.50 10.52 -7.57
CA GLU A 144 -20.28 9.88 -8.86
C GLU A 144 -18.79 9.81 -9.10
N ALA A 145 -18.23 8.61 -9.14
CA ALA A 145 -16.81 8.39 -9.39
C ALA A 145 -16.60 7.43 -10.56
N ARG A 146 -15.48 7.62 -11.26
CA ARG A 146 -14.98 6.73 -12.29
C ARG A 146 -13.47 6.60 -12.18
N PHE A 147 -13.02 5.37 -11.99
CA PHE A 147 -11.60 5.06 -12.01
C PHE A 147 -11.04 5.15 -13.44
N ILE A 148 -9.87 5.79 -13.58
CA ILE A 148 -9.15 5.88 -14.86
C ILE A 148 -8.05 4.83 -14.91
N GLY A 149 -7.32 4.65 -13.81
CA GLY A 149 -6.27 3.65 -13.73
C GLY A 149 -5.20 3.97 -12.69
N VAL A 150 -4.28 3.03 -12.53
CA VAL A 150 -3.09 3.19 -11.68
C VAL A 150 -1.88 3.51 -12.57
N LYS A 151 -1.35 4.73 -12.47
CA LYS A 151 -0.12 5.14 -13.18
C LYS A 151 1.12 4.46 -12.61
N GLU A 152 1.18 4.33 -11.29
CA GLU A 152 2.30 3.71 -10.59
C GLU A 152 1.78 2.92 -9.39
N ALA A 153 2.37 1.75 -9.15
CA ALA A 153 2.24 0.98 -7.92
C ALA A 153 3.62 0.37 -7.66
N ARG A 154 4.28 0.79 -6.58
CA ARG A 154 5.61 0.32 -6.21
C ARG A 154 5.68 0.04 -4.72
N ILE A 155 6.37 -1.04 -4.35
CA ILE A 155 6.69 -1.33 -2.96
C ILE A 155 7.62 -0.23 -2.46
N PHE A 156 7.17 0.49 -1.44
CA PHE A 156 7.92 1.53 -0.78
C PHE A 156 8.74 0.97 0.40
N SER A 157 8.14 0.08 1.19
CA SER A 157 8.77 -0.56 2.34
C SER A 157 8.21 -1.96 2.54
N ALA A 158 9.01 -2.87 3.10
CA ALA A 158 8.56 -4.19 3.49
C ALA A 158 9.17 -4.61 4.83
N ILE A 159 8.34 -5.15 5.72
CA ILE A 159 8.74 -5.66 7.04
C ILE A 159 8.25 -7.09 7.17
N PHE A 160 9.11 -7.96 7.68
CA PHE A 160 8.75 -9.35 7.97
C PHE A 160 9.16 -9.72 9.40
N THR A 161 8.18 -10.16 10.19
CA THR A 161 8.36 -10.59 11.58
C THR A 161 8.33 -12.12 11.65
N ASP A 162 9.48 -12.77 11.91
CA ASP A 162 9.60 -14.23 11.81
C ASP A 162 8.74 -14.99 12.81
N ASP A 163 8.63 -14.49 14.04
CA ASP A 163 7.93 -15.18 15.12
C ASP A 163 6.43 -15.33 14.82
N SER A 164 5.80 -14.27 14.31
CA SER A 164 4.39 -14.28 13.88
C SER A 164 4.22 -14.73 12.42
N ARG A 165 5.30 -14.71 11.64
CA ARG A 165 5.32 -14.81 10.17
C ARG A 165 4.46 -13.73 9.51
N GLU A 166 4.32 -12.59 10.16
CA GLU A 166 3.58 -11.44 9.63
C GLU A 166 4.43 -10.69 8.62
N ALA A 167 3.85 -10.41 7.46
CA ALA A 167 4.42 -9.61 6.40
C ALA A 167 3.59 -8.35 6.25
N ASP A 168 4.26 -7.20 6.37
CA ASP A 168 3.70 -5.89 6.07
C ASP A 168 4.40 -5.34 4.84
N ILE A 169 3.64 -4.94 3.83
CA ILE A 169 4.17 -4.34 2.61
C ILE A 169 3.46 -3.01 2.38
N GLU A 170 4.24 -1.93 2.40
CA GLU A 170 3.77 -0.61 2.03
C GLU A 170 3.92 -0.41 0.52
N VAL A 171 2.83 -0.06 -0.14
CA VAL A 171 2.80 0.21 -1.58
C VAL A 171 2.42 1.66 -1.81
N ARG A 172 3.27 2.37 -2.56
CA ARG A 172 2.95 3.70 -3.08
C ARG A 172 2.16 3.55 -4.37
N PHE A 173 0.96 4.10 -4.41
CA PHE A 173 0.13 4.21 -5.59
C PHE A 173 0.11 5.63 -6.13
N VAL A 174 0.01 5.76 -7.45
CA VAL A 174 -0.39 6.98 -8.13
C VAL A 174 -1.63 6.64 -8.95
N GLY A 175 -2.80 6.93 -8.37
CA GLY A 175 -4.11 6.66 -8.95
C GLY A 175 -4.64 7.86 -9.74
N GLU A 176 -5.44 7.58 -10.78
CA GLU A 176 -6.20 8.59 -11.52
C GLU A 176 -7.68 8.23 -11.48
N LEU A 177 -8.51 9.21 -11.08
CA LEU A 177 -9.96 9.08 -11.02
C LEU A 177 -10.65 10.40 -11.40
N VAL A 178 -11.90 10.30 -11.82
CA VAL A 178 -12.84 11.42 -11.89
C VAL A 178 -13.83 11.22 -10.75
N SER A 179 -14.06 12.23 -9.92
CA SER A 179 -15.05 12.17 -8.83
C SER A 179 -15.78 13.50 -8.70
N VAL A 180 -17.08 13.42 -8.46
CA VAL A 180 -17.98 14.56 -8.27
C VAL A 180 -18.91 14.29 -7.10
N VAL A 181 -18.97 15.23 -6.16
CA VAL A 181 -19.89 15.21 -5.04
C VAL A 181 -21.06 16.13 -5.34
N ARG A 182 -22.28 15.62 -5.15
CA ARG A 182 -23.53 16.37 -5.33
C ARG A 182 -24.35 16.40 -4.05
N ASN A 183 -25.02 17.53 -3.81
CA ASN A 183 -26.03 17.64 -2.75
C ASN A 183 -27.38 17.02 -3.19
N ALA A 184 -28.38 17.08 -2.30
CA ALA A 184 -29.73 16.59 -2.54
C ALA A 184 -30.42 17.28 -3.74
N GLU A 185 -30.08 18.54 -4.03
CA GLU A 185 -30.55 19.29 -5.20
C GLU A 185 -29.79 18.93 -6.49
N HIS A 186 -28.93 17.90 -6.48
CA HIS A 186 -28.09 17.44 -7.60
C HIS A 186 -27.06 18.48 -8.07
N GLN A 187 -26.81 19.52 -7.28
CA GLN A 187 -25.80 20.53 -7.56
C GLN A 187 -24.42 20.00 -7.17
N VAL A 188 -23.42 20.25 -8.03
CA VAL A 188 -22.03 19.91 -7.73
C VAL A 188 -21.56 20.79 -6.57
N VAL A 189 -21.12 20.16 -5.48
CA VAL A 189 -20.53 20.84 -4.32
C VAL A 189 -19.01 20.63 -4.25
N GLU A 190 -18.51 19.57 -4.88
CA GLU A 190 -17.08 19.29 -5.03
C GLU A 190 -16.82 18.48 -6.30
N GLY A 191 -15.65 18.65 -6.91
CA GLY A 191 -15.24 17.86 -8.07
C GLY A 191 -15.58 18.52 -9.40
N ASP A 192 -15.14 17.84 -10.46
CA ASP A 192 -15.49 18.18 -11.83
C ASP A 192 -15.69 16.86 -12.59
N PRO A 193 -16.82 16.66 -13.30
CA PRO A 193 -17.14 15.41 -14.00
C PRO A 193 -16.23 15.12 -15.20
N THR A 194 -15.37 16.06 -15.57
CA THR A 194 -14.49 15.99 -16.73
C THR A 194 -13.00 16.08 -16.36
N GLU A 195 -12.67 16.49 -15.14
CA GLU A 195 -11.30 16.61 -14.68
C GLU A 195 -10.78 15.29 -14.12
N ILE A 196 -9.67 14.81 -14.67
CA ILE A 196 -8.94 13.67 -14.12
C ILE A 196 -8.09 14.17 -12.95
N ARG A 197 -8.45 13.73 -11.74
CA ARG A 197 -7.66 13.95 -10.53
C ARG A 197 -6.61 12.86 -10.41
N ARG A 198 -5.39 13.27 -10.05
CA ARG A 198 -4.29 12.37 -9.71
C ARG A 198 -4.06 12.43 -8.21
N GLN A 199 -4.01 11.28 -7.56
CA GLN A 199 -3.73 11.16 -6.14
C GLN A 199 -2.58 10.19 -5.90
N THR A 200 -1.80 10.47 -4.87
CA THR A 200 -0.70 9.62 -4.42
C THR A 200 -1.05 9.09 -3.05
N ASP A 201 -1.09 7.77 -2.92
CA ASP A 201 -1.41 7.07 -1.69
C ASP A 201 -0.28 6.13 -1.29
N LEU A 202 -0.14 5.87 0.00
CA LEU A 202 0.77 4.91 0.60
C LEU A 202 -0.03 3.95 1.48
N TRP A 203 -0.20 2.71 1.04
CA TRP A 203 -1.08 1.74 1.68
C TRP A 203 -0.29 0.56 2.22
N THR A 204 -0.58 0.13 3.45
CA THR A 204 0.05 -1.02 4.07
C THR A 204 -0.86 -2.23 3.98
N PHE A 205 -0.37 -3.28 3.32
CA PHE A 205 -1.03 -4.57 3.24
C PHE A 205 -0.35 -5.55 4.18
N THR A 206 -1.15 -6.27 4.96
CA THR A 206 -0.66 -7.26 5.92
C THR A 206 -1.18 -8.64 5.58
N ARG A 207 -0.32 -9.65 5.75
CA ARG A 207 -0.70 -11.06 5.69
C ARG A 207 0.22 -11.91 6.56
N ARG A 208 -0.29 -13.03 7.07
CA ARG A 208 0.53 -14.08 7.69
C ARG A 208 1.02 -15.07 6.63
N MET A 209 2.33 -15.13 6.42
CA MET A 209 2.95 -15.96 5.38
C MET A 209 2.83 -17.46 5.69
N GLY A 210 2.42 -18.26 4.71
CA GLY A 210 2.18 -19.70 4.84
C GLY A 210 0.87 -20.06 5.54
N ALA A 211 -0.03 -19.09 5.76
CA ALA A 211 -1.41 -19.37 6.15
C ALA A 211 -2.22 -19.86 4.94
N ASP A 212 -3.24 -20.68 5.21
CA ASP A 212 -4.16 -21.19 4.17
C ASP A 212 -4.96 -20.07 3.48
N ASP A 213 -5.19 -18.97 4.19
CA ASP A 213 -5.83 -17.78 3.63
C ASP A 213 -4.81 -17.00 2.76
N PRO A 214 -5.03 -16.91 1.43
CA PRO A 214 -4.15 -16.18 0.54
C PRO A 214 -4.35 -14.66 0.58
N ASN A 215 -5.37 -14.17 1.30
CA ASN A 215 -5.78 -12.77 1.23
C ASN A 215 -4.83 -11.84 1.99
N TRP A 216 -4.51 -10.74 1.33
CA TRP A 216 -3.87 -9.58 1.94
C TRP A 216 -4.95 -8.57 2.32
N ILE A 217 -4.86 -8.02 3.53
CA ILE A 217 -5.80 -7.00 4.00
C ILE A 217 -5.10 -5.65 4.15
N LEU A 218 -5.83 -4.57 3.85
CA LEU A 218 -5.36 -3.22 4.10
C LEU A 218 -5.46 -2.92 5.60
N THR A 219 -4.31 -2.66 6.22
CA THR A 219 -4.20 -2.40 7.66
C THR A 219 -3.89 -0.94 7.98
N ALA A 220 -3.32 -0.20 7.04
CA ALA A 220 -3.10 1.23 7.18
C ALA A 220 -3.16 1.97 5.84
N THR A 221 -3.58 3.23 5.90
CA THR A 221 -3.63 4.15 4.77
C THR A 221 -2.89 5.44 5.11
N GLY A 222 -2.03 5.89 4.22
CA GLY A 222 -1.38 7.18 4.24
C GLY A 222 -1.43 7.85 2.87
N GLY A 223 -1.25 9.17 2.87
CA GLY A 223 -1.05 10.10 1.76
C GLY A 223 -0.49 11.41 2.28
#